data_AF-K9ZX75-F1
#
_entry.id   AF-K9ZX75-F1
#
_cell.length_a   1.000
_cell.length_b   1.000
_cell.length_c   1.000
_cell.angle_alpha   90.00
_cell.angle_beta   90.00
_cell.angle_gamma   90.00
#
_symmetry.space_group_name_H-M   'P 1'
#
loop_
_entity.id
_entity.type
_entity.pdbx_description
1 polymer ?
#
loop_
_entity_poly.entity_id
_entity_poly.type
_entity_poly.pdbx_seq_one_letter_code
_entity_poly.pdbx_strand_id
1 'polypeptide(L)'
;MNSSAVNVLNEAIKGTVAGAAGVWMMDRIGWYMYLREDERALQQELEARPNGMDPAHNIANRVANALGKQLVPPQPNPWGVTAHFALGILPAALYGVLRHRFRELSKAQGFLYGLSLFAMNDELVNPLLKLSGGPRAYPWQAHARGLVEHIVLGMVTDAVLRVMDRELHPPRPQDLTQTVGARSAARS
;
A
#
# COMPACT_ATOMS: atom_id res chain seq x y z
N MET A 1 -30.73 -6.61 1.26
CA MET A 1 -29.41 -6.58 1.94
C MET A 1 -29.41 -5.44 2.96
N ASN A 2 -28.83 -5.62 4.15
CA ASN A 2 -28.83 -4.62 5.21
C ASN A 2 -27.97 -3.40 4.82
N SER A 3 -28.39 -2.17 5.12
CA SER A 3 -27.69 -0.94 4.67
C SER A 3 -26.23 -0.85 5.15
N SER A 4 -25.91 -1.49 6.29
CA SER A 4 -24.55 -1.60 6.81
C SER A 4 -23.62 -2.44 5.92
N ALA A 5 -24.13 -3.54 5.33
CA ALA A 5 -23.34 -4.43 4.48
C ALA A 5 -23.00 -3.76 3.14
N VAL A 6 -23.95 -2.99 2.58
CA VAL A 6 -23.73 -2.19 1.36
C VAL A 6 -22.65 -1.13 1.60
N ASN A 7 -22.65 -0.47 2.75
CA ASN A 7 -21.63 0.52 3.09
C ASN A 7 -20.24 -0.10 3.24
N VAL A 8 -20.13 -1.26 3.90
CA VAL A 8 -18.84 -1.98 4.02
C VAL A 8 -18.31 -2.39 2.65
N LEU A 9 -19.16 -2.93 1.77
CA LEU A 9 -18.75 -3.30 0.42
C LEU A 9 -18.29 -2.10 -0.39
N ASN A 10 -19.01 -0.98 -0.33
CA ASN A 10 -18.63 0.25 -1.04
C ASN A 10 -17.28 0.78 -0.57
N GLU A 11 -17.03 0.81 0.75
CA GLU A 11 -15.73 1.26 1.29
C GLU A 11 -14.59 0.31 0.94
N ALA A 12 -14.85 -1.00 0.87
CA ALA A 12 -13.87 -1.98 0.41
C ALA A 12 -13.53 -1.82 -1.08
N ILE A 13 -14.53 -1.52 -1.93
CA ILE A 13 -14.32 -1.23 -3.36
C ILE A 13 -13.52 0.06 -3.54
N LYS A 14 -13.89 1.14 -2.83
CA LYS A 14 -13.12 2.39 -2.83
C LYS A 14 -11.67 2.14 -2.41
N GLY A 15 -11.46 1.38 -1.33
CA GLY A 15 -10.14 0.99 -0.85
C GLY A 15 -9.35 0.18 -1.87
N THR A 16 -10.00 -0.72 -2.60
CA THR A 16 -9.37 -1.47 -3.69
C THR A 16 -8.85 -0.55 -4.80
N VAL A 17 -9.70 0.36 -5.29
CA VAL A 17 -9.33 1.31 -6.36
C VAL A 17 -8.20 2.24 -5.89
N ALA A 18 -8.33 2.77 -4.68
CA ALA A 18 -7.32 3.65 -4.09
C ALA A 18 -5.99 2.94 -3.85
N GLY A 19 -6.02 1.69 -3.36
CA GLY A 19 -4.84 0.86 -3.19
C GLY A 19 -4.13 0.57 -4.50
N ALA A 20 -4.89 0.25 -5.57
CA ALA A 20 -4.31 0.05 -6.90
C ALA A 20 -3.61 1.32 -7.43
N ALA A 21 -4.21 2.50 -7.22
CA ALA A 21 -3.59 3.78 -7.53
C ALA A 21 -2.33 4.04 -6.67
N GLY A 22 -2.37 3.65 -5.40
CA GLY A 22 -1.24 3.71 -4.46
C GLY A 22 -0.07 2.85 -4.93
N VAL A 23 -0.30 1.58 -5.26
CA VAL A 23 0.72 0.67 -5.80
C VAL A 23 1.30 1.22 -7.10
N TRP A 24 0.45 1.70 -8.01
CA TRP A 24 0.93 2.28 -9.26
C TRP A 24 1.86 3.48 -9.02
N MET A 25 1.54 4.38 -8.09
CA MET A 25 2.39 5.53 -7.79
C MET A 25 3.66 5.12 -7.04
N MET A 26 3.55 4.18 -6.11
CA MET A 26 4.67 3.56 -5.41
C MET A 26 5.69 3.03 -6.40
N ASP A 27 5.27 2.25 -7.39
CA ASP A 27 6.15 1.68 -8.42
C ASP A 27 6.88 2.78 -9.21
N ARG A 28 6.22 3.91 -9.51
CA ARG A 28 6.86 5.05 -10.20
C ARG A 28 7.99 5.65 -9.37
N ILE A 29 7.75 5.88 -8.08
CA ILE A 29 8.76 6.44 -7.17
C ILE A 29 9.87 5.44 -6.92
N GLY A 30 9.52 4.16 -6.71
CA GLY A 30 10.47 3.08 -6.53
C GLY A 30 11.43 2.95 -7.71
N TRP A 31 10.91 2.95 -8.94
CA TRP A 31 11.75 2.95 -10.14
C TRP A 31 12.60 4.20 -10.29
N TYR A 32 12.07 5.37 -9.96
CA TYR A 32 12.87 6.59 -9.97
C TYR A 32 14.06 6.51 -8.99
N MET A 33 13.86 5.96 -7.79
CA MET A 33 14.93 5.80 -6.79
C MET A 33 15.91 4.68 -7.17
N TYR A 34 15.38 3.52 -7.58
CA TYR A 34 16.17 2.35 -7.97
C TYR A 34 17.15 2.67 -9.12
N LEU A 35 16.69 3.40 -10.14
CA LEU A 35 17.53 3.80 -11.29
C LEU A 35 18.63 4.83 -10.93
N ARG A 36 18.61 5.37 -9.71
CA ARG A 36 19.58 6.34 -9.20
C ARG A 36 20.38 5.80 -8.02
N GLU A 37 20.20 4.54 -7.69
CA GLU A 37 20.89 3.89 -6.59
C GLU A 37 22.31 3.48 -6.98
N ASP A 38 23.21 3.43 -6.00
CA ASP A 38 24.58 3.00 -6.21
C ASP A 38 24.64 1.52 -6.59
N GLU A 39 25.50 1.17 -7.56
CA GLU A 39 25.61 -0.20 -8.07
C GLU A 39 25.98 -1.22 -6.99
N ARG A 40 26.81 -0.84 -6.00
CA ARG A 40 27.20 -1.75 -4.91
C ARG A 40 26.02 -2.03 -3.98
N ALA A 41 25.20 -1.02 -3.71
CA ALA A 41 23.98 -1.21 -2.93
C ALA A 41 23.01 -2.14 -3.68
N LEU A 42 22.80 -1.92 -4.98
CA LEU A 42 21.96 -2.80 -5.79
C LEU A 42 22.47 -4.24 -5.84
N GLN A 43 23.78 -4.45 -5.97
CA GLN A 43 24.38 -5.79 -5.91
C GLN A 43 24.14 -6.45 -4.56
N GLN A 44 24.38 -5.75 -3.46
CA GLN A 44 24.11 -6.25 -2.11
C GLN A 44 22.62 -6.61 -1.93
N GLU A 45 21.70 -5.79 -2.44
CA GLU A 45 20.26 -6.08 -2.40
C GLU A 45 19.92 -7.36 -3.19
N LEU A 46 20.47 -7.54 -4.39
CA LEU A 46 20.24 -8.73 -5.20
C LEU A 46 20.78 -10.00 -4.55
N GLU A 47 21.95 -9.93 -3.92
CA GLU A 47 22.53 -11.05 -3.16
C GLU A 47 21.72 -11.40 -1.91
N ALA A 48 21.09 -10.40 -1.28
CA ALA A 48 20.24 -10.62 -0.11
C ALA A 48 18.87 -11.27 -0.45
N ARG A 49 18.46 -11.27 -1.73
CA ARG A 49 17.16 -11.81 -2.17
C ARG A 49 17.16 -13.34 -2.19
N PRO A 50 16.26 -14.00 -1.44
CA PRO A 50 16.07 -15.44 -1.55
C PRO A 50 15.67 -15.81 -2.98
N ASN A 51 16.33 -16.83 -3.52
CA ASN A 51 16.12 -17.31 -4.90
C ASN A 51 16.38 -16.23 -5.97
N GLY A 52 17.08 -15.13 -5.65
CA GLY A 52 17.28 -14.00 -6.55
C GLY A 52 15.98 -13.25 -6.90
N MET A 53 14.91 -13.43 -6.13
CA MET A 53 13.58 -12.88 -6.42
C MET A 53 13.13 -11.85 -5.39
N ASP A 54 12.30 -10.90 -5.82
CA ASP A 54 11.57 -10.03 -4.88
C ASP A 54 10.47 -10.81 -4.12
N PRO A 55 9.96 -10.27 -2.99
CA PRO A 55 8.98 -10.96 -2.18
C PRO A 55 7.71 -11.38 -2.92
N ALA A 56 7.22 -10.55 -3.86
CA ALA A 56 6.00 -10.84 -4.60
C ALA A 56 6.18 -12.00 -5.58
N HIS A 57 7.32 -12.06 -6.26
CA HIS A 57 7.68 -13.21 -7.10
C HIS A 57 7.95 -14.46 -6.26
N ASN A 58 8.55 -14.34 -5.07
CA ASN A 58 8.71 -15.46 -4.15
C ASN A 58 7.35 -16.03 -3.68
N ILE A 59 6.35 -15.17 -3.41
CA ILE A 59 4.98 -15.61 -3.10
C ILE A 59 4.38 -16.37 -4.29
N ALA A 60 4.43 -15.77 -5.48
CA ALA A 60 3.85 -16.37 -6.69
C ALA A 60 4.46 -17.75 -7.00
N ASN A 61 5.79 -17.87 -6.91
CA ASN A 61 6.49 -19.14 -7.10
C ASN A 61 6.14 -20.16 -6.02
N ARG A 62 6.05 -19.75 -4.76
CA ARG A 62 5.66 -20.65 -3.65
C ARG A 62 4.26 -21.22 -3.87
N VAL A 63 3.30 -20.40 -4.29
CA VAL A 63 1.93 -20.85 -4.61
C VAL A 63 1.93 -21.79 -5.82
N ALA A 64 2.66 -21.45 -6.89
CA ALA A 64 2.75 -22.31 -8.07
C ALA A 64 3.33 -23.69 -7.72
N ASN A 65 4.43 -23.72 -6.96
CA ASN A 65 5.08 -24.95 -6.52
C ASN A 65 4.15 -25.81 -5.64
N ALA A 66 3.38 -25.20 -4.75
CA ALA A 66 2.38 -25.90 -3.93
C ALA A 66 1.26 -26.53 -4.78
N LEU A 67 1.00 -25.99 -5.97
CA LEU A 67 0.05 -26.53 -6.95
C LEU A 67 0.70 -27.48 -7.97
N GLY A 68 1.97 -27.86 -7.78
CA GLY A 68 2.70 -28.72 -8.71
C GLY A 68 3.05 -28.04 -10.04
N LYS A 69 3.00 -26.71 -10.10
CA LYS A 69 3.35 -25.91 -11.28
C LYS A 69 4.69 -25.22 -11.08
N GLN A 70 5.38 -24.93 -12.18
CA GLN A 70 6.60 -24.11 -12.19
C GLN A 70 6.33 -22.84 -13.01
N LEU A 71 6.76 -21.69 -12.50
CA LEU A 71 6.71 -20.44 -13.25
C LEU A 71 8.01 -20.26 -14.03
N VAL A 72 7.90 -20.18 -15.35
CA VAL A 72 9.03 -19.96 -16.25
C VAL A 72 8.76 -18.72 -17.10
N PRO A 73 9.54 -17.64 -16.97
CA PRO A 73 10.65 -17.46 -16.02
C PRO A 73 10.17 -17.25 -14.56
N PRO A 74 11.03 -17.50 -13.55
CA PRO A 74 10.70 -17.27 -12.14
C PRO A 74 10.44 -15.79 -11.80
N GLN A 75 11.17 -14.89 -12.47
CA GLN A 75 11.00 -13.43 -12.46
C GLN A 75 11.68 -12.86 -13.73
N PRO A 76 11.12 -11.84 -14.39
CA PRO A 76 9.80 -11.24 -14.18
C PRO A 76 8.66 -12.12 -14.73
N ASN A 77 7.52 -12.17 -14.04
CA ASN A 77 6.30 -12.77 -14.60
C ASN A 77 5.01 -12.09 -14.09
N PRO A 78 3.88 -12.25 -14.80
CA PRO A 78 2.61 -11.61 -14.42
C PRO A 78 2.07 -12.02 -13.04
N TRP A 79 2.42 -13.21 -12.55
CA TRP A 79 1.94 -13.69 -11.24
C TRP A 79 2.62 -12.98 -10.08
N GLY A 80 3.92 -12.67 -10.20
CA GLY A 80 4.62 -11.81 -9.25
C GLY A 80 4.04 -10.41 -9.22
N VAL A 81 3.78 -9.81 -10.39
CA VAL A 81 3.10 -8.49 -10.49
C VAL A 81 1.70 -8.54 -9.87
N THR A 82 0.94 -9.61 -10.11
CA THR A 82 -0.39 -9.79 -9.51
C THR A 82 -0.30 -9.89 -7.99
N ALA A 83 0.66 -10.65 -7.46
CA ALA A 83 0.89 -10.76 -6.03
C ALA A 83 1.28 -9.40 -5.41
N HIS A 84 2.15 -8.63 -6.09
CA HIS A 84 2.55 -7.28 -5.68
C HIS A 84 1.34 -6.35 -5.54
N PHE A 85 0.49 -6.29 -6.58
CA PHE A 85 -0.74 -5.50 -6.53
C PHE A 85 -1.70 -6.00 -5.45
N ALA A 86 -1.85 -7.32 -5.27
CA ALA A 86 -2.70 -7.88 -4.23
C ALA A 86 -2.23 -7.48 -2.82
N LEU A 87 -0.92 -7.45 -2.57
CA LEU A 87 -0.34 -7.02 -1.30
C LEU A 87 -0.62 -5.55 -0.98
N GLY A 88 -0.76 -4.67 -1.98
CA GLY A 88 -1.18 -3.28 -1.76
C GLY A 88 -2.70 -3.09 -1.69
N ILE A 89 -3.44 -3.78 -2.56
CA ILE A 89 -4.90 -3.65 -2.69
C ILE A 89 -5.63 -4.19 -1.45
N LEU A 90 -5.24 -5.38 -0.95
CA LEU A 90 -5.99 -6.03 0.14
C LEU A 90 -5.93 -5.22 1.45
N PRO A 91 -4.76 -4.73 1.90
CA PRO A 91 -4.71 -3.84 3.06
C PRO A 91 -5.41 -2.50 2.81
N ALA A 92 -5.42 -1.98 1.58
CA ALA A 92 -6.10 -0.74 1.25
C ALA A 92 -7.63 -0.88 1.28
N ALA A 93 -8.17 -2.01 0.81
CA ALA A 93 -9.59 -2.36 0.97
C ALA A 93 -9.99 -2.39 2.45
N LEU A 94 -9.15 -3.01 3.30
CA LEU A 94 -9.35 -3.01 4.74
C LEU A 94 -9.26 -1.59 5.33
N TYR A 95 -8.26 -0.80 4.91
CA TYR A 95 -8.09 0.59 5.34
C TYR A 95 -9.31 1.45 4.99
N GLY A 96 -9.87 1.30 3.79
CA GLY A 96 -11.10 1.97 3.35
C GLY A 96 -12.28 1.69 4.30
N VAL A 97 -12.46 0.43 4.72
CA VAL A 97 -13.52 0.03 5.66
C VAL A 97 -13.28 0.59 7.08
N LEU A 98 -12.04 0.65 7.53
CA LEU A 98 -11.69 1.01 8.92
C LEU A 98 -11.54 2.52 9.17
N ARG A 99 -11.15 3.30 8.15
CA ARG A 99 -10.83 4.73 8.33
C ARG A 99 -11.97 5.58 8.89
N HIS A 100 -13.23 5.23 8.58
CA HIS A 100 -14.40 5.92 9.13
C HIS A 100 -14.70 5.57 10.59
N ARG A 101 -14.23 4.41 11.07
CA ARG A 101 -14.40 3.96 12.45
C ARG A 101 -13.35 4.56 13.37
N PHE A 102 -12.14 4.77 12.87
CA PHE A 102 -11.02 5.30 13.62
C PHE A 102 -10.56 6.62 13.02
N ARG A 103 -11.18 7.73 13.46
CA ARG A 103 -10.89 9.09 12.95
C ARG A 103 -9.41 9.46 13.02
N GLU A 104 -8.66 8.89 13.96
CA GLU A 104 -7.22 9.07 14.09
C GLU A 104 -6.44 8.52 12.89
N LEU A 105 -6.88 7.41 12.27
CA LEU A 105 -6.25 6.83 11.07
C LEU A 105 -6.30 7.79 9.88
N SER A 106 -7.34 8.63 9.81
CA SER A 106 -7.49 9.64 8.78
C SER A 106 -6.77 10.95 9.10
N LYS A 107 -6.28 11.19 10.32
CA LYS A 107 -5.54 12.44 10.60
C LYS A 107 -4.15 12.46 10.00
N ALA A 108 -3.52 11.29 9.91
CA ALA A 108 -2.17 11.15 9.37
C ALA A 108 -2.10 11.12 7.83
N GLN A 109 -3.21 11.36 7.13
CA GLN A 109 -3.26 11.44 5.66
C GLN A 109 -2.57 10.25 4.95
N GLY A 110 -2.80 9.03 5.45
CA GLY A 110 -2.20 7.82 4.89
C GLY A 110 -0.72 7.58 5.27
N PHE A 111 -0.02 8.53 5.88
CA PHE A 111 1.38 8.37 6.31
C PHE A 111 1.55 7.20 7.28
N LEU A 112 0.76 7.17 8.38
CA LEU A 112 0.87 6.08 9.36
C LEU A 112 0.47 4.73 8.77
N TYR A 113 -0.46 4.71 7.82
CA TYR A 113 -0.84 3.49 7.12
C TYR A 113 0.32 2.96 6.26
N GLY A 114 0.94 3.82 5.45
CA GLY A 114 2.13 3.48 4.67
C GLY A 114 3.31 3.03 5.54
N LEU A 115 3.64 3.80 6.58
CA LEU A 115 4.69 3.45 7.53
C LEU A 115 4.44 2.10 8.21
N SER A 116 3.18 1.81 8.59
CA SER A 116 2.82 0.53 9.19
C SER A 116 2.99 -0.61 8.19
N LEU A 117 2.61 -0.40 6.92
CA LEU A 117 2.83 -1.42 5.89
C LEU A 117 4.31 -1.68 5.65
N PHE A 118 5.15 -0.67 5.60
CA PHE A 118 6.61 -0.87 5.51
C PHE A 118 7.14 -1.70 6.68
N ALA A 119 6.85 -1.27 7.91
CA ALA A 119 7.36 -1.95 9.10
C ALA A 119 6.82 -3.39 9.24
N MET A 120 5.56 -3.63 8.85
CA MET A 120 4.97 -4.96 8.94
C MET A 120 5.38 -5.85 7.78
N ASN A 121 5.35 -5.36 6.54
CA ASN A 121 5.58 -6.16 5.35
C ASN A 121 7.08 -6.40 5.14
N ASP A 122 7.85 -5.32 5.01
CA ASP A 122 9.25 -5.38 4.56
C ASP A 122 10.18 -5.79 5.70
N GLU A 123 9.94 -5.29 6.91
CA GLU A 123 10.84 -5.53 8.04
C GLU A 123 10.48 -6.76 8.88
N LEU A 124 9.24 -7.27 8.78
CA LEU A 124 8.73 -8.33 9.65
C LEU A 124 8.20 -9.55 8.89
N VAL A 125 7.12 -9.41 8.13
CA VAL A 125 6.39 -10.53 7.51
C VAL A 125 7.23 -11.18 6.41
N ASN A 126 7.80 -10.41 5.49
CA ASN A 126 8.60 -10.95 4.40
C ASN A 126 9.85 -11.71 4.91
N PRO A 127 10.64 -11.18 5.87
CA PRO A 127 11.73 -11.93 6.47
C PRO A 127 11.27 -13.18 7.22
N LEU A 128 10.20 -13.07 8.03
CA LEU A 128 9.69 -14.17 8.84
C LEU A 128 9.23 -15.35 7.97
N LEU A 129 8.61 -15.05 6.83
CA LEU A 129 8.15 -16.03 5.85
C LEU A 129 9.22 -16.44 4.84
N LYS A 130 10.45 -15.93 4.98
CA LYS A 130 11.58 -16.16 4.05
C LYS A 130 11.22 -15.80 2.59
N LEU A 131 10.44 -14.74 2.42
CA LEU A 131 10.12 -14.14 1.13
C LEU A 131 11.14 -13.05 0.75
N SER A 132 11.79 -12.48 1.76
CA SER A 132 12.98 -11.63 1.66
C SER A 132 14.10 -12.19 2.55
N GLY A 133 15.32 -11.67 2.37
CA GLY A 133 16.38 -11.82 3.36
C GLY A 133 16.03 -11.10 4.67
N GLY A 134 16.84 -11.31 5.71
CA GLY A 134 16.67 -10.58 6.96
C GLY A 134 17.01 -9.08 6.81
N PRO A 135 16.47 -8.18 7.66
CA PRO A 135 16.71 -6.74 7.56
C PRO A 135 18.19 -6.35 7.51
N ARG A 136 19.05 -7.05 8.25
CA ARG A 136 20.50 -6.75 8.27
C ARG A 136 21.26 -7.19 7.01
N ALA A 137 20.64 -7.95 6.11
CA ALA A 137 21.27 -8.39 4.87
C ALA A 137 21.21 -7.32 3.79
N TYR A 138 20.13 -6.52 3.79
CA TYR A 138 19.92 -5.47 2.80
C TYR A 138 20.74 -4.21 3.12
N PRO A 139 21.14 -3.44 2.09
CA PRO A 139 21.72 -2.12 2.30
C PRO A 139 20.68 -1.14 2.85
N TRP A 140 21.11 -0.12 3.59
CA TRP A 140 20.19 0.89 4.15
C TRP A 140 19.43 1.66 3.07
N GLN A 141 19.99 1.76 1.85
CA GLN A 141 19.34 2.37 0.69
C GLN A 141 18.06 1.63 0.29
N ALA A 142 18.08 0.30 0.30
CA ALA A 142 16.89 -0.51 0.03
C ALA A 142 15.79 -0.26 1.07
N HIS A 143 16.16 -0.15 2.35
CA HIS A 143 15.21 0.22 3.42
C HIS A 143 14.64 1.63 3.25
N ALA A 144 15.49 2.61 2.93
CA ALA A 144 15.06 3.98 2.71
C ALA A 144 14.12 4.09 1.50
N ARG A 145 14.44 3.37 0.43
CA ARG A 145 13.62 3.28 -0.77
C ARG A 145 12.28 2.61 -0.48
N GLY A 146 12.27 1.44 0.16
CA GLY A 146 11.05 0.74 0.58
C GLY A 146 10.17 1.59 1.51
N LEU A 147 10.77 2.34 2.45
CA LEU A 147 10.05 3.25 3.33
C LEU A 147 9.36 4.38 2.55
N VAL A 148 10.08 5.02 1.63
CA VAL A 148 9.52 6.10 0.80
C VAL A 148 8.40 5.57 -0.08
N GLU A 149 8.62 4.42 -0.73
CA GLU A 149 7.63 3.71 -1.55
C GLU A 149 6.32 3.50 -0.77
N HIS A 150 6.40 2.93 0.44
CA HIS A 150 5.23 2.65 1.26
C HIS A 150 4.54 3.91 1.81
N ILE A 151 5.28 4.95 2.16
CA ILE A 151 4.69 6.24 2.54
C ILE A 151 3.89 6.82 1.36
N VAL A 152 4.44 6.78 0.15
CA VAL A 152 3.77 7.23 -1.07
C VAL A 152 2.51 6.40 -1.33
N LEU A 153 2.60 5.07 -1.24
CA LEU A 153 1.43 4.19 -1.33
C LEU A 153 0.34 4.62 -0.36
N GLY A 154 0.69 4.85 0.90
CA GLY A 154 -0.26 5.24 1.94
C GLY A 154 -0.92 6.59 1.67
N MET A 155 -0.12 7.61 1.35
CA MET A 155 -0.61 8.96 1.06
C MET A 155 -1.51 9.01 -0.17
N VAL A 156 -1.13 8.32 -1.25
CA VAL A 156 -1.92 8.28 -2.50
C VAL A 156 -3.23 7.53 -2.26
N THR A 157 -3.19 6.40 -1.53
CA THR A 157 -4.39 5.66 -1.17
C THR A 157 -5.37 6.55 -0.41
N ASP A 158 -4.92 7.24 0.65
CA ASP A 158 -5.78 8.12 1.43
C ASP A 158 -6.28 9.33 0.64
N ALA A 159 -5.45 9.90 -0.24
CA ALA A 159 -5.85 11.01 -1.10
C ALA A 159 -6.97 10.61 -2.08
N VAL A 160 -6.82 9.47 -2.77
CA VAL A 160 -7.84 8.94 -3.69
C VAL A 160 -9.15 8.66 -2.93
N LEU A 161 -9.06 8.03 -1.77
CA LEU A 161 -10.22 7.76 -0.92
C LEU A 161 -10.97 9.04 -0.52
N ARG A 162 -10.27 10.12 -0.16
CA ARG A 162 -10.90 11.42 0.14
C ARG A 162 -11.56 12.06 -1.06
N VAL A 163 -10.96 11.95 -2.24
CA VAL A 163 -11.57 12.44 -3.48
C VAL A 163 -12.85 11.67 -3.75
N MET A 164 -12.81 10.33 -3.67
CA MET A 164 -13.98 9.49 -3.86
C MET A 164 -15.09 9.81 -2.85
N ASP A 165 -14.78 10.11 -1.59
CA ASP A 165 -15.80 10.51 -0.62
C ASP A 165 -16.46 11.84 -0.99
N ARG A 166 -15.67 12.83 -1.40
CA ARG A 166 -16.19 14.15 -1.76
C ARG A 166 -17.10 14.09 -2.98
N GLU A 167 -16.71 13.35 -3.99
CA GLU A 167 -17.42 13.29 -5.27
C GLU A 167 -18.61 12.31 -5.25
N LEU A 168 -18.48 11.17 -4.56
CA LEU A 168 -19.55 10.16 -4.51
C LEU A 168 -20.55 10.42 -3.37
N HIS A 169 -20.15 11.18 -2.34
CA HIS A 169 -21.00 11.55 -1.20
C HIS A 169 -20.78 13.03 -0.85
N PRO A 170 -21.25 13.98 -1.70
CA PRO A 170 -21.09 15.40 -1.43
C PRO A 170 -21.73 15.77 -0.08
N PRO A 171 -21.13 16.70 0.69
CA PRO A 171 -21.69 17.14 1.97
C PRO A 171 -23.12 17.63 1.75
N ARG A 172 -24.03 17.23 2.64
CA ARG A 172 -25.43 17.66 2.52
C ARG A 172 -25.48 19.18 2.73
N PRO A 173 -26.40 19.90 2.07
CA PRO A 173 -26.54 21.35 2.24
C PRO A 173 -26.68 21.83 3.70
N GLN A 174 -27.16 20.95 4.58
CA GLN A 174 -27.31 21.17 6.02
C GLN A 174 -25.97 21.21 6.78
N ASP A 175 -24.94 20.51 6.29
CA ASP A 175 -23.60 20.51 6.88
C ASP A 175 -22.82 21.79 6.50
N LEU A 176 -23.16 22.40 5.36
CA LEU A 176 -22.60 23.67 4.90
C LEU A 176 -23.09 24.86 5.74
N THR A 177 -24.36 24.85 6.16
CA THR A 177 -24.90 25.91 7.04
C THR A 177 -24.30 25.86 8.45
N GLN A 178 -24.04 24.67 9.00
CA GLN A 178 -23.37 24.55 10.31
C GLN A 178 -21.92 25.02 10.29
N THR A 179 -21.17 24.71 9.22
CA THR A 179 -19.77 25.13 9.09
C THR A 179 -19.61 26.63 8.84
N VAL A 180 -20.55 27.27 8.13
CA VAL A 180 -20.60 28.73 7.99
C VAL A 180 -20.94 29.41 9.33
N GLY A 181 -21.93 28.89 10.08
CA GLY A 181 -22.28 29.40 11.40
C GLY A 181 -21.13 29.30 12.41
N ALA A 182 -20.42 28.18 12.44
CA ALA A 182 -19.27 27.98 13.32
C ALA A 182 -18.08 28.90 12.98
N ARG A 183 -17.84 29.17 11.68
CA ARG A 183 -16.82 30.14 11.25
C ARG A 183 -17.18 31.59 11.57
N SER A 184 -18.46 31.93 11.59
CA SER A 184 -18.93 33.26 11.99
C SER A 184 -18.78 33.47 13.49
N ALA A 185 -19.09 32.46 14.31
CA ALA A 185 -18.96 32.54 15.78
C ALA A 185 -17.50 32.55 16.26
N ALA A 186 -16.57 31.98 15.50
CA ALA A 186 -15.14 32.06 15.80
C ALA A 186 -14.48 33.40 15.40
N ARG A 187 -15.23 34.30 14.74
CA ARG A 187 -14.77 35.63 14.30
C ARG A 187 -15.42 36.79 15.08
N SER A 188 -16.30 36.48 16.04
CA SER A 188 -16.88 37.41 17.01
C SER A 188 -16.22 37.26 18.37
#